data_AF-A0A832U1Q5-F1
#
_entry.id   AF-A0A832U1Q5-F1
#
_cell.length_a   1.000
_cell.length_b   1.000
_cell.length_c   1.000
_cell.angle_alpha   90.00
_cell.angle_beta   90.00
_cell.angle_gamma   90.00
#
_symmetry.space_group_name_H-M   'P 1'
#
loop_
_entity.id
_entity.type
_entity.pdbx_description
1 polymer ?
#
loop_
_entity_poly.entity_id
_entity_poly.type
_entity_poly.pdbx_seq_one_letter_code
_entity_poly.pdbx_strand_id
1 'polypeptide(L)'
;LNKSIDNPVSNSMNNSINNSIKSLSGSLTINSVGMEFILISAGEFNMGSPMREKRRKLWESPVHKVTIKEPFYLGRYPVTQEQWHKVMGNNPA
;
A
#
# COMPACT_ATOMS: atom_id res chain seq x y z
N LEU A 1 -9.84 -18.68 46.73
CA LEU A 1 -9.84 -19.49 45.48
C LEU A 1 -10.40 -18.64 44.33
N ASN A 2 -9.65 -17.63 43.86
CA ASN A 2 -9.99 -16.95 42.61
C ASN A 2 -8.88 -17.28 41.63
N LYS A 3 -9.12 -18.33 40.85
CA LYS A 3 -8.22 -18.83 39.80
C LYS A 3 -8.19 -17.77 38.69
N SER A 4 -6.99 -17.28 38.37
CA SER A 4 -6.70 -16.52 37.17
C SER A 4 -7.26 -17.27 35.95
N ILE A 5 -8.15 -16.61 35.21
CA ILE A 5 -8.50 -17.01 33.85
C ILE A 5 -7.78 -16.03 32.95
N ASP A 6 -6.51 -16.32 32.66
CA ASP A 6 -5.81 -15.72 31.52
C ASP A 6 -6.54 -16.21 30.27
N ASN A 7 -7.39 -15.36 29.71
CA ASN A 7 -8.21 -15.69 28.55
C ASN A 7 -7.32 -15.60 27.29
N PRO A 8 -6.91 -16.73 26.66
CA PRO A 8 -5.88 -16.71 25.62
C PRO A 8 -6.36 -16.08 24.29
N VAL A 9 -7.66 -15.90 24.12
CA VAL A 9 -8.27 -15.42 22.86
C VAL A 9 -8.17 -13.89 22.73
N SER A 10 -8.22 -13.14 23.84
CA SER A 10 -8.10 -11.67 23.80
C SER A 10 -6.68 -11.20 23.46
N ASN A 11 -5.65 -12.00 23.79
CA ASN A 11 -4.26 -11.68 23.45
C ASN A 11 -3.92 -11.92 21.97
N SER A 12 -4.62 -12.82 21.26
CA SER A 12 -4.32 -13.13 19.85
C SER A 12 -4.73 -12.02 18.88
N MET A 13 -5.94 -11.46 19.04
CA MET A 13 -6.41 -10.33 18.23
C MET A 13 -5.64 -9.04 18.52
N ASN A 14 -5.36 -8.75 19.79
CA ASN A 14 -4.59 -7.57 20.18
C ASN A 14 -3.15 -7.64 19.63
N ASN A 15 -2.52 -8.82 19.63
CA ASN A 15 -1.21 -8.99 19.01
C ASN A 15 -1.26 -8.87 17.48
N SER A 16 -2.30 -9.37 16.82
CA SER A 16 -2.48 -9.23 15.37
C SER A 16 -2.69 -7.77 14.94
N ILE A 17 -3.42 -6.98 15.75
CA ILE A 17 -3.67 -5.56 15.51
C ILE A 17 -2.42 -4.74 15.82
N ASN A 18 -1.72 -5.03 16.92
CA ASN A 18 -0.49 -4.34 17.27
C ASN A 18 0.63 -4.63 16.25
N ASN A 19 0.70 -5.84 15.72
CA ASN A 19 1.65 -6.21 14.67
C ASN A 19 1.32 -5.56 13.32
N SER A 20 0.04 -5.44 12.95
CA SER A 20 -0.36 -4.74 11.72
C SER A 20 -0.14 -3.22 11.83
N ILE A 21 -0.45 -2.61 12.98
CA ILE A 21 -0.20 -1.18 13.23
C ILE A 21 1.32 -0.89 13.25
N LYS A 22 2.13 -1.75 13.86
CA LYS A 22 3.60 -1.61 13.86
C LYS A 22 4.19 -1.80 12.47
N SER A 23 3.61 -2.67 11.63
CA SER A 23 3.98 -2.84 10.22
C SER A 23 3.55 -1.66 9.34
N LEU A 24 2.40 -1.01 9.62
CA LEU A 24 1.95 0.17 8.88
C LEU A 24 2.77 1.43 9.26
N SER A 25 3.15 1.56 10.53
CA SER A 25 3.89 2.73 11.02
C SER A 25 5.32 2.84 10.47
N GLY A 26 5.94 1.74 10.03
CA GLY A 26 7.25 1.76 9.37
C GLY A 26 7.21 1.99 7.86
N SER A 27 6.00 2.01 7.26
CA SER A 27 5.81 2.07 5.81
C SER A 27 5.40 3.46 5.30
N LEU A 28 4.85 4.33 6.16
CA LEU A 28 4.37 5.65 5.78
C LEU A 28 5.46 6.72 5.91
N THR A 29 5.75 7.44 4.82
CA THR A 29 6.61 8.63 4.84
C THR A 29 5.91 9.82 4.20
N ILE A 30 6.19 11.04 4.70
CA ILE A 30 5.58 12.28 4.23
C ILE A 30 6.68 13.23 3.74
N ASN A 31 6.54 13.75 2.53
CA ASN A 31 7.50 14.72 1.99
C ASN A 31 7.18 16.18 2.41
N SER A 32 8.03 17.13 2.01
CA SER A 32 7.90 18.56 2.37
C SER A 32 6.64 19.24 1.83
N VAL A 33 5.96 18.69 0.83
CA VAL A 33 4.70 19.22 0.28
C VAL A 33 3.47 18.49 0.79
N GLY A 34 3.63 17.60 1.78
CA GLY A 34 2.54 16.89 2.44
C GLY A 34 2.03 15.67 1.67
N MET A 35 2.80 15.13 0.72
CA MET A 35 2.45 13.89 0.04
C MET A 35 2.80 12.69 0.91
N GLU A 36 1.86 11.77 1.01
CA GLU A 36 2.02 10.50 1.73
C GLU A 36 2.47 9.39 0.79
N PHE A 37 3.51 8.66 1.19
CA PHE A 37 4.03 7.52 0.45
C PHE A 37 4.05 6.28 1.32
N ILE A 38 3.68 5.15 0.72
CA ILE A 38 3.71 3.83 1.34
C ILE A 38 4.88 3.02 0.76
N LEU A 39 5.60 2.30 1.62
CA LEU A 39 6.63 1.37 1.18
C LEU A 39 5.98 0.09 0.64
N ILE A 40 6.14 -0.16 -0.65
CA ILE A 40 5.77 -1.40 -1.32
C ILE A 40 6.97 -2.36 -1.22
N SER A 41 6.77 -3.49 -0.55
CA SER A 41 7.79 -4.51 -0.40
C SER A 41 8.17 -5.16 -1.73
N ALA A 42 9.40 -5.66 -1.83
CA ALA A 42 9.80 -6.59 -2.88
C ALA A 42 8.87 -7.81 -2.90
N GLY A 43 8.60 -8.35 -4.09
CA GLY A 43 7.65 -9.45 -4.24
C GLY A 43 7.31 -9.75 -5.69
N GLU A 44 6.37 -10.66 -5.87
CA GLU A 44 5.89 -11.08 -7.18
C GLU A 44 4.38 -10.96 -7.30
N PHE A 45 3.92 -10.61 -8.49
CA PHE A 45 2.49 -10.62 -8.80
C PHE A 45 2.26 -10.90 -10.28
N ASN A 46 1.02 -11.24 -10.63
CA ASN A 46 0.60 -11.42 -12.00
C ASN A 46 0.05 -10.10 -12.54
N MET A 47 0.74 -9.49 -13.51
CA MET A 47 0.32 -8.25 -14.17
C MET A 47 -0.46 -8.55 -15.45
N GLY A 48 -1.52 -7.77 -15.69
CA GLY A 48 -2.40 -7.88 -16.84
C GLY A 48 -3.81 -8.33 -16.43
N SER A 49 -4.71 -8.42 -17.41
CA SER A 49 -6.12 -8.76 -17.18
C SER A 49 -6.42 -10.23 -17.50
N PRO A 50 -7.14 -11.00 -16.66
CA PRO A 50 -7.55 -12.36 -17.01
C PRO A 50 -8.42 -12.43 -18.28
N MET A 51 -8.37 -13.54 -19.01
CA MET A 51 -9.07 -13.70 -20.29
C MET A 51 -10.59 -13.50 -20.21
N ARG A 52 -11.19 -13.75 -19.04
CA ARG A 52 -12.65 -13.62 -18.81
C ARG A 52 -13.06 -12.29 -18.16
N GLU A 53 -12.14 -11.36 -17.96
CA GLU A 53 -12.47 -10.06 -17.39
C GLU A 53 -13.26 -9.20 -18.39
N LYS A 54 -14.36 -8.60 -17.92
CA LYS A 54 -15.22 -7.75 -18.76
C LYS A 54 -14.50 -6.45 -19.11
N ARG A 55 -14.61 -6.00 -20.37
CA ARG A 55 -14.00 -4.76 -20.93
C ARG A 55 -12.48 -4.76 -21.08
N ARG A 56 -11.82 -5.88 -20.80
CA ARG A 56 -10.42 -6.14 -21.12
C ARG A 56 -10.06 -5.66 -22.53
N LYS A 57 -8.90 -5.01 -22.66
CA LYS A 57 -8.30 -4.65 -23.95
C LYS A 57 -7.26 -5.68 -24.39
N LEU A 58 -7.00 -5.75 -25.70
CA LEU A 58 -6.04 -6.71 -26.26
C LEU A 58 -4.62 -6.51 -25.70
N TRP A 59 -4.23 -5.26 -25.44
CA TRP A 59 -2.90 -4.91 -24.91
C TRP A 59 -2.72 -5.18 -23.41
N GLU A 60 -3.77 -5.57 -22.69
CA GLU A 60 -3.65 -6.00 -21.28
C GLU A 60 -3.24 -7.48 -21.16
N SER A 61 -3.00 -8.16 -22.30
CA SER A 61 -2.59 -9.56 -22.44
C SER A 61 -1.13 -9.73 -22.84
N PRO A 62 -0.52 -10.89 -22.52
CA PRO A 62 -1.01 -11.90 -21.58
C PRO A 62 -0.81 -11.47 -20.12
N VAL A 63 -1.51 -12.14 -19.21
CA VAL A 63 -1.13 -12.09 -17.80
C VAL A 63 0.26 -12.70 -17.66
N HIS A 64 1.20 -11.98 -17.05
CA HIS A 64 2.57 -12.45 -16.86
C HIS A 64 3.06 -12.13 -15.44
N LYS A 65 3.97 -12.96 -14.93
CA LYS A 65 4.57 -12.78 -13.61
C LYS A 65 5.60 -11.65 -13.65
N VAL A 66 5.45 -10.69 -12.74
CA VAL A 66 6.37 -9.57 -12.53
C VAL A 66 7.03 -9.72 -11.17
N THR A 67 8.35 -9.57 -11.13
CA THR A 67 9.15 -9.58 -9.90
C THR A 67 9.70 -8.19 -9.62
N ILE A 68 9.31 -7.62 -8.48
CA ILE A 68 9.90 -6.40 -7.92
C ILE A 68 11.01 -6.84 -6.96
N LYS A 69 12.27 -6.58 -7.33
CA LYS A 69 13.44 -7.06 -6.59
C LYS A 69 13.71 -6.28 -5.31
N GLU A 70 13.46 -4.97 -5.33
CA GLU A 70 13.75 -4.06 -4.23
C GLU A 70 12.49 -3.29 -3.84
N PRO A 71 12.29 -3.02 -2.54
CA PRO A 71 11.15 -2.24 -2.09
C PRO A 71 11.22 -0.80 -2.61
N PHE A 72 10.08 -0.18 -2.85
CA PHE A 72 10.00 1.21 -3.32
C PHE A 72 8.81 1.96 -2.70
N TYR A 73 8.90 3.28 -2.63
CA TYR A 73 7.80 4.11 -2.13
C TYR A 73 6.83 4.47 -3.26
N LEU A 74 5.52 4.32 -3.00
CA LEU A 74 4.45 4.72 -3.92
C LEU A 74 3.54 5.74 -3.24
N GLY A 75 3.14 6.79 -3.96
CA GLY A 75 2.19 7.77 -3.45
C GLY A 75 0.86 7.11 -3.08
N ARG A 76 0.37 7.36 -1.87
CA ARG A 76 -0.90 6.80 -1.38
C ARG A 76 -2.09 7.31 -2.21
N TYR A 77 -1.95 8.52 -2.75
CA TYR A 77 -2.96 9.21 -3.55
C TYR A 77 -2.36 9.79 -4.83
N PRO A 78 -3.19 10.05 -5.86
CA PRO A 78 -2.78 10.88 -6.98
C PRO A 78 -2.30 12.26 -6.52
N VAL A 79 -1.36 12.84 -7.26
CA VAL A 79 -0.87 14.20 -7.02
C VAL A 79 -2.04 15.19 -7.16
N THR A 80 -2.23 16.04 -6.16
CA THR A 80 -3.25 17.10 -6.21
C THR A 80 -2.73 18.35 -6.93
N GLN A 81 -3.63 19.18 -7.46
CA GLN A 81 -3.24 20.47 -8.05
C GLN A 81 -2.53 21.38 -7.04
N GLU A 82 -2.93 21.33 -5.76
CA GLU A 82 -2.26 22.09 -4.68
C GLU A 82 -0.81 21.61 -4.50
N GLN A 83 -0.57 20.30 -4.48
CA GLN A 83 0.78 19.73 -4.40
C GLN A 83 1.61 20.08 -5.64
N TRP A 84 1.01 19.99 -6.84
CA TRP A 84 1.67 20.41 -8.07
C TRP A 84 2.08 21.88 -8.01
N HIS A 85 1.16 22.77 -7.61
CA HIS A 85 1.41 24.20 -7.52
C HIS A 85 2.54 24.52 -6.54
N LYS A 86 2.59 23.84 -5.39
CA LYS A 86 3.69 23.98 -4.41
C LYS A 86 5.06 23.65 -4.99
N VAL A 87 5.13 22.71 -5.94
CA VAL A 87 6.40 22.31 -6.58
C VAL A 87 6.73 23.17 -7.81
N MET A 88 5.73 23.42 -8.66
CA MET A 88 5.94 24.00 -9.99
C MET A 88 5.68 25.51 -10.05
N GLY A 89 4.99 26.09 -9.06
CA GLY A 89 4.64 27.51 -9.00
C GLY A 89 3.49 27.95 -9.92
N ASN A 90 2.85 27.01 -10.64
CA ASN A 90 1.69 27.29 -11.50
C ASN A 90 0.57 26.25 -11.32
N ASN A 91 -0.62 26.54 -11.85
CA ASN A 91 -1.71 25.58 -11.93
C ASN A 91 -1.67 24.92 -13.32
N PRO A 92 -1.70 23.57 -13.44
CA PRO A 92 -1.63 22.89 -14.73
C PRO A 92 -2.98 22.82 -15.48
N ALA A 93 -4.05 23.36 -14.90
CA ALA A 93 -5.38 23.47 -15.51
C ALA A 93 -5.56 24.75 -16.33
#